data_AF-A0A2D9JD98-F1
#
_entry.id   AF-A0A2D9JD98-F1
#
_cell.length_a   1.000
_cell.length_b   1.000
_cell.length_c   1.000
_cell.angle_alpha   90.00
_cell.angle_beta   90.00
_cell.angle_gamma   90.00
#
_symmetry.space_group_name_H-M   'P 1'
#
loop_
_entity.id
_entity.type
_entity.pdbx_description
1 polymer ?
#
loop_
_entity_poly.entity_id
_entity_poly.type
_entity_poly.pdbx_seq_one_letter_code
_entity_poly.pdbx_strand_id
1 'polypeptide(L)'
;MTSTPLRFCPLLKQTIWGGRRLGEMLHKPIGDADDYAESWEIVDHGEDQSVVTDGELAGQSLGELFANRRQWLMGKDWVAANPDAKTFPLLLKFLDCNRVLSVQVHPDDAYGATMQPPDLGKTEA
;
A
#
# COMPACT_ATOMS: atom_id res chain seq x y z
N MET A 1 14.07 -9.94 21.38
CA MET A 1 12.79 -9.37 20.94
C MET A 1 12.08 -10.44 20.14
N THR A 2 10.91 -10.88 20.57
CA THR A 2 10.07 -11.79 19.79
C THR A 2 9.52 -11.02 18.60
N SER A 3 9.94 -11.39 17.39
CA SER A 3 9.43 -10.74 16.17
C SER A 3 7.98 -11.16 15.98
N THR A 4 7.06 -10.26 16.32
CA THR A 4 5.63 -10.47 16.12
C THR A 4 5.27 -9.96 14.71
N PRO A 5 4.38 -10.64 13.96
CA PRO A 5 3.91 -10.11 12.69
C PRO A 5 3.33 -8.71 12.84
N LEU A 6 3.74 -7.77 11.97
CA LEU A 6 3.13 -6.44 11.93
C LEU A 6 1.72 -6.54 11.36
N ARG A 7 0.78 -5.89 12.02
CA ARG A 7 -0.60 -5.75 11.54
C ARG A 7 -0.89 -4.30 11.21
N PHE A 8 -1.65 -4.11 10.14
CA PHE A 8 -2.04 -2.80 9.63
C PHE A 8 -3.55 -2.74 9.48
N CYS A 9 -4.14 -1.56 9.68
CA CYS A 9 -5.51 -1.30 9.26
C CYS A 9 -5.51 -0.97 7.76
N PRO A 10 -6.43 -1.52 6.96
CA PRO A 10 -6.50 -1.21 5.54
C PRO A 10 -6.97 0.23 5.32
N LEU A 11 -6.45 0.88 4.28
CA LEU A 11 -7.01 2.13 3.77
C LEU A 11 -8.05 1.81 2.71
N LEU A 12 -9.31 2.18 2.98
CA LEU A 12 -10.43 1.92 2.07
C LEU A 12 -10.63 3.11 1.13
N LYS A 13 -10.75 2.82 -0.17
CA LYS A 13 -10.98 3.83 -1.22
C LYS A 13 -12.31 3.58 -1.92
N GLN A 14 -13.09 4.64 -2.06
CA GLN A 14 -14.34 4.64 -2.81
C GLN A 14 -14.10 5.15 -4.23
N THR A 15 -14.72 4.50 -5.22
CA THR A 15 -14.73 4.94 -6.61
C THR A 15 -16.00 4.49 -7.31
N ILE A 16 -16.36 5.13 -8.42
CA ILE A 16 -17.58 4.84 -9.18
C ILE A 16 -17.74 3.38 -9.68
N TRP A 17 -16.67 2.59 -9.66
CA TRP A 17 -16.66 1.19 -10.09
C TRP A 17 -16.64 0.19 -8.93
N GLY A 18 -16.58 0.69 -7.69
CA GLY A 18 -16.59 -0.13 -6.48
C GLY A 18 -17.94 -0.79 -6.19
N GLY A 19 -17.95 -1.57 -5.12
CA GLY A 19 -19.09 -2.34 -4.67
C GLY A 19 -19.09 -2.55 -3.15
N ARG A 20 -19.62 -3.70 -2.74
CA ARG A 20 -19.73 -4.09 -1.32
C ARG A 20 -18.97 -5.38 -0.97
N ARG A 21 -18.35 -6.07 -1.93
CA ARG A 21 -17.73 -7.38 -1.71
C ARG A 21 -16.55 -7.32 -0.74
N LEU A 22 -15.85 -6.19 -0.65
CA LEU A 22 -14.81 -6.01 0.36
C LEU A 22 -15.38 -6.20 1.78
N GLY A 23 -16.56 -5.67 2.07
CA GLY A 23 -17.25 -5.89 3.34
C GLY A 23 -17.90 -7.27 3.44
N GLU A 24 -18.61 -7.70 2.40
CA GLU A 24 -19.42 -8.92 2.43
C GLU A 24 -18.58 -10.21 2.42
N MET A 25 -17.48 -10.24 1.66
CA MET A 25 -16.64 -11.43 1.49
C MET A 25 -15.37 -11.40 2.32
N LEU A 26 -14.75 -10.23 2.46
CA LEU A 26 -13.46 -10.06 3.16
C LEU A 26 -13.62 -9.40 4.53
N HIS A 27 -14.86 -9.10 4.95
CA HIS A 27 -15.18 -8.50 6.24
C HIS A 27 -14.40 -7.20 6.53
N LYS A 28 -14.10 -6.43 5.48
CA LYS A 28 -13.45 -5.13 5.61
C LYS A 28 -14.40 -4.12 6.29
N PRO A 29 -13.88 -3.17 7.08
CA PRO A 29 -14.69 -2.24 7.85
C PRO A 29 -15.25 -1.11 6.97
N ILE A 30 -16.09 -1.47 6.00
CA ILE A 30 -16.77 -0.52 5.12
C ILE A 30 -17.97 0.12 5.85
N GLY A 31 -18.35 1.33 5.45
CA GLY A 31 -19.57 2.00 5.88
C GLY A 31 -20.78 1.64 5.00
N ASP A 32 -21.79 2.51 5.00
CA ASP A 32 -23.07 2.27 4.32
C ASP A 32 -23.02 2.51 2.80
N ALA A 33 -21.94 3.11 2.27
CA ALA A 33 -21.80 3.36 0.84
C ALA A 33 -21.61 2.07 0.02
N ASP A 34 -21.98 2.13 -1.26
CA ASP A 34 -22.02 0.97 -2.17
C ASP A 34 -20.91 0.98 -3.23
N ASP A 35 -19.89 1.81 -3.04
CA ASP A 35 -18.86 2.10 -4.03
C ASP A 35 -17.43 1.92 -3.47
N TYR A 36 -17.27 1.06 -2.46
CA TYR A 36 -15.96 0.67 -1.94
C TYR A 36 -15.22 -0.20 -2.98
N ALA A 37 -14.12 0.34 -3.49
CA ALA A 37 -13.43 -0.20 -4.67
C ALA A 37 -12.09 -0.83 -4.33
N GLU A 38 -11.32 -0.20 -3.44
CA GLU A 38 -9.99 -0.68 -3.07
C GLU A 38 -9.84 -0.81 -1.56
N SER A 39 -9.20 -1.88 -1.12
CA SER A 39 -8.68 -2.05 0.25
C SER A 39 -7.18 -2.14 0.18
N TRP A 40 -6.48 -1.07 0.52
CA TRP A 40 -5.02 -1.03 0.51
C TRP A 40 -4.52 -1.62 1.82
N GLU A 41 -3.90 -2.79 1.73
CA GLU A 41 -3.44 -3.56 2.88
C GLU A 41 -2.06 -3.12 3.34
N ILE A 42 -1.18 -2.80 2.38
CA ILE A 42 0.20 -2.35 2.59
C ILE A 42 0.46 -1.17 1.65
N VAL A 43 0.80 -0.02 2.20
CA VAL A 43 1.15 1.19 1.44
C VAL A 43 2.16 2.06 2.19
N ASP A 44 3.09 2.63 1.44
CA ASP A 44 3.96 3.75 1.80
C ASP A 44 4.07 4.69 0.59
N HIS A 45 3.05 5.53 0.37
CA HIS A 45 2.98 6.42 -0.80
C HIS A 45 2.30 7.74 -0.46
N GLY A 46 3.10 8.81 -0.43
CA GLY A 46 2.59 10.15 -0.09
C GLY A 46 1.90 10.16 1.28
N GLU A 47 0.67 10.70 1.31
CA GLU A 47 -0.17 10.74 2.52
C GLU A 47 -0.82 9.38 2.85
N ASP A 48 -0.85 8.45 1.89
CA ASP A 48 -1.39 7.11 2.10
C ASP A 48 -0.34 6.22 2.75
N GLN A 49 -0.57 5.91 4.02
CA GLN A 49 0.37 5.21 4.88
C GLN A 49 -0.30 4.09 5.66
N SER A 50 0.23 2.87 5.56
CA SER A 50 -0.13 1.77 6.45
C SER A 50 0.43 2.05 7.84
N VAL A 51 -0.43 2.05 8.86
CA VAL A 51 -0.05 2.31 10.26
C VAL A 51 -0.16 1.03 11.08
N VAL A 52 0.88 0.73 11.86
CA VAL A 52 0.90 -0.45 12.73
C VAL A 52 -0.19 -0.33 13.81
N THR A 53 -0.97 -1.38 14.00
CA THR A 53 -2.15 -1.34 14.87
C THR A 53 -1.92 -1.81 16.30
N ASP A 54 -0.92 -2.67 16.52
CA ASP A 54 -0.67 -3.29 17.82
C ASP A 54 0.84 -3.44 18.14
N GLY A 55 1.12 -3.73 19.42
CA GLY A 55 2.48 -3.92 19.93
C GLY A 55 3.29 -2.63 20.10
N GLU A 56 4.60 -2.79 20.27
CA GLU A 56 5.53 -1.69 20.59
C GLU A 56 5.71 -0.66 19.45
N LEU A 57 5.36 -1.05 18.23
CA LEU A 57 5.46 -0.19 17.05
C LEU A 57 4.11 0.44 16.68
N ALA A 58 3.05 0.20 17.46
CA ALA A 58 1.72 0.75 17.20
C ALA A 58 1.75 2.28 17.02
N GLY A 59 1.03 2.76 16.01
CA GLY A 59 0.99 4.17 15.63
C GLY A 59 2.12 4.62 14.70
N GLN A 60 3.18 3.83 14.52
CA GLN A 60 4.21 4.13 13.50
C GLN A 60 3.72 3.76 12.11
N SER A 61 4.04 4.60 11.12
CA SER A 61 3.75 4.30 9.71
C SER A 61 4.78 3.35 9.10
N LEU A 62 4.39 2.68 8.02
CA LEU A 62 5.31 1.86 7.23
C LEU A 62 6.47 2.69 6.67
N GLY A 63 6.20 3.93 6.22
CA GLY A 63 7.25 4.86 5.80
C GLY A 63 8.22 5.24 6.92
N GLU A 64 7.73 5.47 8.14
CA GLU A 64 8.59 5.73 9.31
C GLU A 64 9.47 4.51 9.66
N LEU A 65 8.90 3.31 9.60
CA LEU A 65 9.65 2.07 9.81
C LEU A 65 10.68 1.85 8.70
N PHE A 66 10.32 2.13 7.44
CA PHE A 66 11.23 2.02 6.30
C PHE A 66 12.37 3.04 6.35
N ALA A 67 12.11 4.26 6.85
CA ALA A 67 13.13 5.29 7.02
C ALA A 67 14.07 4.99 8.20
N ASN A 68 13.53 4.59 9.35
CA ASN A 68 14.31 4.48 10.60
C ASN A 68 14.82 3.06 10.90
N ARG A 69 14.20 2.03 10.32
CA ARG A 69 14.44 0.61 10.64
C ARG A 69 14.54 -0.28 9.40
N ARG A 70 14.93 0.28 8.24
CA ARG A 70 14.93 -0.40 6.93
C ARG A 70 15.55 -1.80 6.94
N GLN A 71 16.73 -1.96 7.53
CA GLN A 71 17.45 -3.23 7.55
C GLN A 71 16.71 -4.29 8.36
N TRP A 72 16.03 -3.90 9.44
CA TRP A 72 15.19 -4.81 10.23
C TRP A 72 13.93 -5.20 9.45
N LEU A 73 13.33 -4.25 8.72
CA LEU A 73 12.10 -4.46 7.96
C LEU A 73 12.31 -5.31 6.68
N MET A 74 13.35 -4.99 5.90
CA MET A 74 13.59 -5.56 4.57
C MET A 74 14.67 -6.65 4.54
N GLY A 75 15.48 -6.74 5.60
CA GLY A 75 16.68 -7.57 5.64
C GLY A 75 17.90 -6.89 5.01
N LYS A 76 19.09 -7.27 5.47
CA LYS A 76 20.37 -6.68 5.07
C LYS A 76 20.68 -6.80 3.57
N ASP A 77 20.33 -7.95 2.97
CA ASP A 77 20.69 -8.23 1.57
C ASP A 77 19.82 -7.39 0.62
N TRP A 78 18.54 -7.20 0.94
CA TRP A 78 17.67 -6.31 0.21
C TRP A 78 18.16 -4.86 0.28
N VAL A 79 18.55 -4.39 1.47
CA VAL A 79 19.09 -3.04 1.65
C VAL A 79 20.39 -2.84 0.87
N ALA A 80 21.29 -3.83 0.86
CA ALA A 80 22.52 -3.77 0.09
C ALA A 80 22.25 -3.73 -1.43
N ALA A 81 21.22 -4.42 -1.91
CA ALA A 81 20.81 -4.40 -3.31
C ALA A 81 20.04 -3.14 -3.71
N ASN A 82 19.43 -2.42 -2.75
CA ASN A 82 18.56 -1.26 -2.99
C ASN A 82 18.96 -0.05 -2.12
N PRO A 83 20.21 0.44 -2.23
CA PRO A 83 20.72 1.49 -1.34
C PRO A 83 19.95 2.82 -1.48
N ASP A 84 19.46 3.11 -2.69
CA ASP A 84 18.79 4.38 -3.02
C ASP A 84 17.27 4.36 -2.82
N ALA A 85 16.69 3.24 -2.39
CA ALA A 85 15.26 3.15 -2.14
C ALA A 85 14.83 4.20 -1.10
N LYS A 86 13.73 4.92 -1.37
CA LYS A 86 13.24 5.98 -0.47
C LYS A 86 11.98 5.58 0.29
N THR A 87 11.16 4.74 -0.31
CA THR A 87 9.90 4.23 0.24
C THR A 87 9.87 2.70 0.16
N PHE A 88 8.93 2.10 0.87
CA PHE A 88 8.65 0.67 0.74
C PHE A 88 8.24 0.34 -0.71
N PRO A 89 8.80 -0.71 -1.32
CA PRO A 89 8.77 -0.88 -2.78
C PRO A 89 7.44 -1.42 -3.34
N LEU A 90 6.48 -1.82 -2.50
CA LEU A 90 5.28 -2.52 -2.92
C LEU A 90 4.01 -1.91 -2.32
N LEU A 91 2.94 -1.99 -3.10
CA LEU A 91 1.59 -1.66 -2.69
C LEU A 91 0.71 -2.91 -2.87
N LEU A 92 0.09 -3.37 -1.80
CA LEU A 92 -0.81 -4.53 -1.82
C LEU A 92 -2.25 -4.09 -1.65
N LYS A 93 -3.15 -4.57 -2.52
CA LYS A 93 -4.56 -4.20 -2.50
C LYS A 93 -5.47 -5.38 -2.77
N PHE A 94 -6.68 -5.32 -2.22
CA PHE A 94 -7.85 -6.00 -2.78
C PHE A 94 -8.70 -5.02 -3.59
N LEU A 95 -9.25 -5.49 -4.71
CA LEU A 95 -10.13 -4.71 -5.56
C LEU A 95 -11.52 -5.36 -5.64
N ASP A 96 -12.57 -4.55 -5.50
CA ASP A 96 -13.95 -4.93 -5.85
C ASP A 96 -14.34 -4.26 -7.17
N CYS A 97 -14.06 -4.96 -8.26
CA CYS A 97 -14.32 -4.49 -9.62
C CYS A 97 -15.78 -4.75 -10.02
N ASN A 98 -16.73 -4.05 -9.40
CA ASN A 98 -18.16 -4.20 -9.65
C ASN A 98 -18.60 -3.61 -11.01
N ARG A 99 -17.74 -2.79 -11.64
CA ARG A 99 -17.90 -2.28 -13.01
C ARG A 99 -16.57 -2.34 -13.76
N VAL A 100 -16.61 -2.18 -15.09
CA VAL A 100 -15.41 -2.09 -15.92
C VAL A 100 -14.59 -0.85 -15.54
N LEU A 101 -13.31 -1.04 -15.23
CA LEU A 101 -12.36 0.03 -14.97
C LEU A 101 -11.95 0.73 -16.28
N SER A 102 -11.40 1.93 -16.18
CA SER A 102 -10.82 2.63 -17.33
C SER A 102 -9.71 1.80 -17.99
N VAL A 103 -9.57 1.92 -19.31
CA VAL A 103 -8.39 1.45 -20.02
C VAL A 103 -7.19 2.29 -19.59
N GLN A 104 -6.14 1.66 -19.10
CA GLN A 104 -4.98 2.32 -18.50
C GLN A 104 -3.67 1.74 -19.02
N VAL A 105 -2.62 2.56 -18.98
CA VAL A 105 -1.23 2.14 -19.14
C VAL A 105 -0.44 2.72 -17.97
N HIS A 106 0.46 1.92 -17.41
CA HIS A 106 1.32 2.35 -16.32
C HIS A 106 2.71 2.72 -16.84
N PRO A 107 3.32 3.78 -16.28
CA PRO A 107 4.69 4.13 -16.64
C PRO A 107 5.68 3.09 -16.11
N ASP A 108 6.82 2.97 -16.78
CA ASP A 108 8.01 2.36 -16.19
C ASP A 108 8.71 3.35 -15.25
N ASP A 109 9.75 2.90 -14.56
CA ASP A 109 10.48 3.75 -13.61
C ASP A 109 11.14 4.96 -14.29
N ALA A 110 11.63 4.80 -15.52
CA ALA A 110 12.29 5.86 -16.26
C ALA A 110 11.31 6.99 -16.60
N TYR A 111 10.10 6.66 -17.06
CA TYR A 111 9.07 7.65 -17.35
C TYR A 111 8.47 8.24 -16.07
N GLY A 112 8.20 7.42 -15.05
CA GLY A 112 7.71 7.86 -13.74
C GLY A 112 8.57 8.96 -13.12
N ALA A 113 9.90 8.82 -13.22
CA ALA A 113 10.85 9.81 -12.73
C ALA A 113 10.77 11.18 -13.45
N THR A 114 10.19 11.25 -14.65
CA THR A 114 10.01 12.51 -15.41
C THR A 114 8.69 13.22 -15.11
N MET A 115 7.77 12.57 -14.41
CA MET A 115 6.45 13.12 -14.07
C MET A 115 6.55 14.24 -13.03
N GLN A 116 5.45 14.98 -12.83
CA GLN A 116 5.35 16.03 -11.82
C GLN A 116 4.12 15.80 -10.93
N PRO A 117 4.32 15.36 -9.67
CA PRO A 117 5.61 15.02 -9.05
C PRO A 117 6.24 13.75 -9.66
N PRO A 118 7.58 13.56 -9.54
CA PRO A 118 8.23 12.31 -9.92
C PRO A 118 7.72 11.14 -9.06
N ASP A 119 7.59 9.97 -9.66
CA ASP A 119 7.10 8.75 -8.98
C ASP A 119 7.81 7.49 -9.50
N LEU A 120 7.55 6.35 -8.87
CA LEU A 120 7.98 5.03 -9.34
C LEU A 120 7.12 4.55 -10.51
N GLY A 121 7.67 3.62 -11.30
CA GLY A 121 6.88 2.86 -12.26
C GLY A 121 5.87 1.96 -11.56
N LYS A 122 4.88 1.48 -12.33
CA LYS A 122 3.83 0.60 -11.79
C LYS A 122 3.67 -0.65 -12.63
N THR A 123 4.54 -1.62 -12.36
CA THR A 123 4.31 -3.01 -12.78
C THR A 123 3.36 -3.67 -11.77
N GLU A 124 2.36 -4.40 -12.24
CA GLU A 124 1.35 -5.03 -11.39
C GLU A 124 1.02 -6.46 -11.82
N ALA A 125 0.39 -7.22 -10.93
CA ALA A 125 -0.06 -8.60 -11.12
C ALA A 125 -1.31 -8.89 -10.29
#